data_AF-A0A2U3KC15-F1
#
_entry.id   AF-A0A2U3KC15-F1
#
_cell.length_a   1.000
_cell.length_b   1.000
_cell.length_c   1.000
_cell.angle_alpha   90.00
_cell.angle_beta   90.00
_cell.angle_gamma   90.00
#
_symmetry.space_group_name_H-M   'P 1'
#
loop_
_entity.id
_entity.type
_entity.pdbx_description
1 polymer ?
#
loop_
_entity_poly.entity_id
_entity_poly.type
_entity_poly.pdbx_seq_one_letter_code
_entity_poly.pdbx_strand_id
1 'polypeptide(L)' 'MKDTCELCGSSGNIEMHHVKKLKDLESNGRKEKPEWMKRMMAMKRKTLAVCLECHTNIHSSKYDGKRFVSANVG' A
#
# COMPACT_ATOMS: atom_id res chain seq x y z
N MET A 1 -2.78 12.33 -14.93
CA MET A 1 -1.69 11.54 -14.34
C MET A 1 -1.84 11.64 -12.82
N LYS A 2 -1.92 10.54 -12.08
CA LYS A 2 -1.97 10.61 -10.60
C LYS A 2 -0.61 10.15 -10.09
N ASP A 3 0.32 11.08 -9.99
CA ASP A 3 1.66 10.88 -9.46
C ASP A 3 1.65 10.92 -7.92
N THR A 4 0.58 10.39 -7.31
CA THR A 4 0.34 10.44 -5.87
C THR A 4 0.10 9.05 -5.31
N CYS A 5 0.82 8.73 -4.25
CA CYS A 5 0.69 7.47 -3.54
C CYS A 5 -0.70 7.37 -2.90
N GLU A 6 -1.44 6.32 -3.23
CA GLU A 6 -2.77 6.06 -2.65
C GLU A 6 -2.69 5.62 -1.19
N LEU A 7 -1.49 5.34 -0.67
CA LEU A 7 -1.25 4.97 0.72
C LEU A 7 -0.94 6.17 1.61
N CYS A 8 0.18 6.85 1.36
CA CYS A 8 0.68 7.95 2.19
C CYS A 8 0.35 9.34 1.64
N GLY A 9 -0.07 9.46 0.38
CA GLY A 9 -0.32 10.75 -0.28
C GLY A 9 0.93 11.45 -0.83
N SER A 10 2.11 10.85 -0.76
CA SER A 10 3.34 11.43 -1.33
C SER A 10 3.23 11.57 -2.85
N SER A 11 3.73 12.70 -3.37
CA SER A 11 3.87 12.94 -4.80
C SER A 11 5.27 12.59 -5.29
N GLY A 12 5.40 12.04 -6.51
CA GLY A 12 6.69 11.72 -7.12
C GLY A 12 6.68 10.41 -7.92
N ASN A 13 7.71 9.57 -7.71
CA ASN A 13 7.83 8.26 -8.38
C ASN A 13 6.81 7.27 -7.80
N ILE A 14 5.72 7.08 -8.55
CA ILE A 14 4.66 6.13 -8.23
C ILE A 14 4.82 4.88 -9.07
N GLU A 15 4.86 3.74 -8.40
CA GLU A 15 4.86 2.41 -8.98
C GLU A 15 3.54 1.71 -8.70
N MET A 16 3.10 0.90 -9.66
CA MET A 16 1.91 0.08 -9.49
C MET A 16 2.29 -1.20 -8.75
N HIS A 17 1.86 -1.34 -7.50
CA HIS A 17 1.98 -2.61 -6.80
C HIS A 17 0.93 -3.59 -7.34
N HIS A 18 1.37 -4.69 -7.94
CA HIS A 18 0.51 -5.72 -8.52
C HIS A 18 0.42 -6.94 -7.60
N VAL A 19 -0.80 -7.43 -7.36
CA VAL A 19 -1.04 -8.68 -6.61
C VAL A 19 -1.56 -9.78 -7.53
N LYS A 20 -1.17 -11.03 -7.29
CA LYS A 20 -1.62 -12.19 -8.07
C LYS A 20 -3.14 -12.36 -8.01
N LYS A 21 -3.71 -12.38 -6.81
CA LYS A 21 -5.14 -12.65 -6.57
C LYS A 21 -5.63 -11.82 -5.37
N LEU A 22 -6.81 -11.22 -5.49
CA LEU A 22 -7.45 -10.50 -4.37
C LEU A 22 -7.75 -11.44 -3.18
N LYS A 23 -8.14 -12.69 -3.46
CA LYS A 23 -8.39 -13.71 -2.42
C LYS A 23 -7.14 -14.03 -1.59
N ASP A 24 -5.95 -13.86 -2.15
CA ASP A 24 -4.68 -14.08 -1.44
C ASP A 24 -4.46 -13.06 -0.32
N LEU A 25 -4.97 -11.83 -0.52
CA LEU A 25 -4.98 -10.79 0.50
C LEU A 25 -5.96 -11.11 1.63
N GLU A 26 -7.08 -11.76 1.29
CA GLU A 26 -8.09 -12.15 2.27
C GLU A 26 -7.64 -13.34 3.12
N SER A 27 -6.91 -14.28 2.52
CA SER A 27 -6.48 -15.55 3.11
C SER A 27 -5.11 -15.49 3.80
N ASN A 28 -4.49 -14.32 3.95
CA ASN A 28 -3.10 -14.18 4.40
C ASN A 28 -2.84 -14.61 5.86
N GLY A 29 -3.82 -15.19 6.56
CA GLY A 29 -3.68 -15.72 7.93
C GLY A 29 -3.37 -14.68 9.01
N ARG A 30 -3.18 -13.41 8.64
CA ARG A 30 -2.95 -12.31 9.57
C ARG A 30 -4.26 -11.92 10.23
N LYS A 31 -4.21 -11.82 11.57
CA LYS A 31 -5.34 -11.37 12.40
C LYS A 31 -5.75 -9.94 12.08
N GLU A 32 -4.78 -9.10 11.71
CA GLU A 32 -5.00 -7.74 11.22
C GLU A 32 -4.49 -7.58 9.79
N LYS A 33 -5.38 -7.14 8.90
CA LYS A 33 -5.03 -6.84 7.51
C LYS A 33 -4.42 -5.44 7.43
N PRO A 34 -3.28 -5.27 6.76
CA PRO A 34 -2.69 -3.95 6.57
C PRO A 34 -3.57 -3.07 5.67
N GLU A 35 -3.46 -1.76 5.81
CA GLU A 35 -4.32 -0.79 5.11
C GLU A 35 -4.28 -0.92 3.58
N TRP A 36 -3.13 -1.30 3.01
CA TRP A 36 -3.01 -1.53 1.57
C TRP A 36 -3.90 -2.69 1.09
N MET A 37 -3.99 -3.78 1.87
CA MET A 37 -4.91 -4.89 1.56
C MET A 37 -6.36 -4.43 1.64
N LYS A 38 -6.73 -3.73 2.71
CA LYS A 38 -8.11 -3.22 2.89
C LYS A 38 -8.51 -2.32 1.72
N ARG A 39 -7.63 -1.40 1.30
CA ARG A 39 -7.83 -0.53 0.15
C ARG A 39 -7.99 -1.31 -1.16
N MET A 40 -7.11 -2.27 -1.44
CA MET A 40 -7.22 -3.11 -2.65
C MET A 40 -8.51 -3.93 -2.67
N MET A 41 -8.92 -4.48 -1.52
CA MET A 41 -10.18 -5.21 -1.36
C MET A 41 -11.40 -4.30 -1.56
N ALA A 42 -11.41 -3.12 -0.94
CA ALA A 42 -12.49 -2.14 -1.06
C ALA A 42 -12.65 -1.62 -2.50
N MET A 43 -11.53 -1.35 -3.18
CA MET A 43 -11.54 -0.91 -4.58
C MET A 43 -11.79 -2.06 -5.57
N LYS A 44 -11.69 -3.31 -5.13
CA LYS A 44 -11.70 -4.52 -5.99
C LYS A 44 -10.67 -4.45 -7.13
N ARG A 45 -9.50 -3.85 -6.87
CA ARG A 45 -8.42 -3.70 -7.86
C ARG A 45 -7.22 -4.57 -7.49
N LYS A 46 -6.64 -5.24 -8.49
CA LYS A 46 -5.39 -6.02 -8.34
C LYS A 46 -4.13 -5.17 -8.39
N THR A 47 -4.31 -3.85 -8.46
CA THR A 47 -3.24 -2.87 -8.60
C THR A 47 -3.47 -1.74 -7.61
N LEU A 48 -2.38 -1.23 -7.02
CA LEU A 48 -2.40 -0.11 -6.09
C LEU A 48 -1.26 0.84 -6.45
N ALA A 49 -1.56 2.12 -6.64
CA ALA A 49 -0.54 3.10 -6.98
C ALA A 49 0.18 3.58 -5.71
N VAL A 50 1.48 3.28 -5.57
CA VAL A 50 2.26 3.56 -4.35
C VAL A 50 3.62 4.15 -4.67
N CYS A 51 4.18 4.96 -3.79
CA CYS A 51 5.58 5.40 -3.93
C CYS A 51 6.55 4.23 -3.69
N LEU A 52 7.79 4.35 -4.18
CA LEU A 52 8.85 3.33 -3.99
C LEU A 52 8.99 2.87 -2.54
N GLU A 53 8.97 3.80 -1.57
CA GLU A 53 9.08 3.47 -0.14
C GLU A 53 7.91 2.59 0.33
N CYS A 54 6.68 2.94 -0.04
CA CYS A 54 5.51 2.11 0.28
C CYS A 54 5.59 0.76 -0.45
N HIS A 55 6.05 0.74 -1.71
CA HIS A 55 6.25 -0.48 -2.49
C HIS A 55 7.22 -1.45 -1.78
N THR A 56 8.39 -0.95 -1.36
CA THR A 56 9.38 -1.73 -0.62
C THR A 56 8.86 -2.22 0.74
N ASN A 57 8.09 -1.39 1.46
CA ASN A 57 7.50 -1.77 2.75
C ASN A 57 6.45 -2.88 2.63
N ILE A 58 5.64 -2.85 1.56
CA ILE A 58 4.67 -3.92 1.25
C ILE A 58 5.43 -5.23 0.99
N HIS A 59 6.46 -5.20 0.14
CA HIS A 59 7.30 -6.38 -0.15
C HIS A 59 8.04 -6.90 1.09
N SER A 60 8.48 -6.00 1.96
CA SER A 60 9.14 -6.36 3.22
C SER A 60 8.17 -6.88 4.28
N SER A 61 6.85 -6.91 4.00
CA SER A 61 5.79 -7.23 4.96
C SER A 61 5.74 -6.33 6.20
N LYS A 62 6.45 -5.20 6.18
CA LYS A 62 6.56 -4.21 7.28
C LYS A 62 5.52 -3.10 7.20
N TYR A 63 4.69 -3.08 6.17
CA TYR A 63 3.62 -2.08 6.06
C TYR A 63 2.45 -2.45 6.97
N ASP A 64 2.45 -1.93 8.20
CA ASP A 64 1.37 -2.07 9.19
C ASP A 64 0.26 -1.01 9.06
N GLY A 65 0.19 -0.28 7.94
CA GLY A 65 -0.86 0.72 7.74
C GLY A 65 -0.62 2.06 8.42
N LYS A 66 0.49 2.23 9.14
CA LYS A 66 0.90 3.54 9.63
C LYS A 66 1.30 4.42 8.45
N ARG A 67 0.68 5.60 8.34
CA ARG A 67 1.18 6.70 7.52
C ARG A 67 2.61 6.94 7.99
N PHE A 68 3.61 6.65 7.16
CA PHE A 68 4.95 7.18 7.35
C PHE A 68 4.85 8.68 7.15
N VAL A 69 4.35 9.38 8.18
CA VAL A 69 4.64 10.79 8.33
C VAL A 69 6.12 10.78 8.65
N SER A 70 6.96 11.04 7.66
CA SER A 70 8.33 11.43 7.92
C SER A 70 8.23 12.62 8.88
N ALA A 71 8.58 12.38 10.14
CA ALA A 71 8.48 13.37 11.20
C ALA A 71 9.50 14.47 10.90
N ASN A 72 9.05 15.49 10.17
CA ASN A 72 9.64 16.82 10.10
C ASN A 72 8.49 17.82 9.91
N VAL A 73 7.79 18.12 11.00
CA VAL A 73 7.08 19.38 11.18
C VAL A 73 7.55 19.92 12.52
N GLY A 74 8.43 20.93 12.44
CA GLY A 74 8.69 21.98 13.43
C GLY A 74 8.99 21.55 14.86
#